data_AF-A0A5B1L6F7-F1
#
_entry.id   AF-A0A5B1L6F7-F1
#
_cell.length_a   1.000
_cell.length_b   1.000
_cell.length_c   1.000
_cell.angle_alpha   90.00
_cell.angle_beta   90.00
_cell.angle_gamma   90.00
#
_symmetry.space_group_name_H-M   'P 1'
#
loop_
_entity.id
_entity.type
_entity.pdbx_description
1 polymer ?
#
loop_
_entity_poly.entity_id
_entity_poly.type
_entity_poly.pdbx_seq_one_letter_code
_entity_poly.pdbx_strand_id
1 'polypeptide(L)' 'MSDLSKNDVERASFAFSIYDFEGKGKIDAFNLGDLLRALNSNPTLATIEKLGGTKKKGEKLLTLEEFLPIYSQ' A
#
# COMPACT_ATOMS: atom_id res chain seq x y z
N MET A 1 17.11 3.47 7.67
CA MET A 1 16.12 3.55 8.76
C MET A 1 15.10 4.53 8.27
N SER A 2 14.00 4.03 7.75
CA SER A 2 12.93 4.88 7.31
C SER A 2 12.01 5.04 8.50
N ASP A 3 12.22 6.15 9.20
CA ASP A 3 11.47 6.59 10.37
C ASP A 3 10.07 6.98 9.91
N LEU A 4 9.23 5.97 9.67
CA LEU A 4 7.81 6.21 9.48
C LEU A 4 7.27 6.72 10.83
N SER A 5 6.92 8.00 10.89
CA SER A 5 6.35 8.58 12.12
C SER A 5 5.02 7.89 12.43
N LYS A 6 4.57 7.94 13.69
CA LYS A 6 3.24 7.41 14.06
C LYS A 6 2.13 7.98 13.16
N ASN A 7 2.24 9.26 12.80
CA ASN A 7 1.32 9.89 11.85
C ASN A 7 1.32 9.24 10.47
N ASP A 8 2.47 8.77 9.98
CA ASP A 8 2.58 8.14 8.68
C ASP A 8 2.03 6.72 8.70
N VAL A 9 2.25 5.99 9.80
CA VAL A 9 1.60 4.69 10.05
C VAL A 9 0.08 4.86 10.13
N GLU A 10 -0.41 5.88 10.82
CA GLU A 10 -1.85 6.17 10.92
C GLU A 10 -2.46 6.57 9.58
N ARG A 11 -1.77 7.39 8.78
CA ARG A 11 -2.21 7.72 7.42
C ARG A 11 -2.24 6.50 6.52
N ALA A 12 -1.19 5.68 6.56
CA ALA A 12 -1.12 4.42 5.82
C ALA A 12 -2.26 3.48 6.21
N SER A 13 -2.51 3.32 7.51
CA SER A 13 -3.60 2.49 8.03
C SER A 13 -4.98 3.04 7.65
N PHE A 14 -5.17 4.36 7.73
CA PHE A 14 -6.41 5.01 7.33
C PHE A 14 -6.68 4.80 5.83
N ALA A 15 -5.69 5.13 4.98
CA ALA A 15 -5.82 4.91 3.55
C ALA A 15 -6.05 3.42 3.23
N PHE A 16 -5.35 2.52 3.91
CA PHE A 16 -5.53 1.07 3.74
C PHE A 16 -6.96 0.64 4.10
N SER A 17 -7.52 1.16 5.20
CA SER A 17 -8.90 0.87 5.61
C SER A 17 -9.96 1.40 4.64
N ILE A 18 -9.66 2.45 3.86
CA ILE A 18 -10.56 2.93 2.80
C ILE A 18 -10.56 1.96 1.60
N TYR A 19 -9.42 1.35 1.29
CA TYR A 19 -9.28 0.41 0.19
C TYR A 19 -9.59 -1.06 0.58
N ASP A 20 -9.66 -1.36 1.87
CA ASP A 20 -10.11 -2.65 2.40
C ASP A 20 -11.65 -2.73 2.39
N PHE A 21 -12.20 -2.99 1.21
CA PHE A 21 -13.65 -3.15 1.02
C PHE A 21 -14.20 -4.42 1.69
N GLU A 22 -13.35 -5.41 1.96
CA GLU A 22 -13.78 -6.67 2.59
C GLU A 22 -13.64 -6.65 4.12
N GLY A 23 -12.99 -5.64 4.71
CA GLY A 23 -12.70 -5.58 6.15
C GLY A 23 -11.81 -6.72 6.63
N LYS A 24 -11.02 -7.32 5.72
CA LYS A 24 -10.17 -8.49 6.01
C LYS A 24 -8.73 -8.09 6.37
N GLY A 25 -8.43 -6.79 6.41
CA GLY A 25 -7.07 -6.29 6.59
C GLY A 25 -6.20 -6.57 5.36
N LYS A 26 -6.82 -6.65 4.17
CA LYS A 26 -6.14 -6.98 2.91
C LYS A 26 -6.63 -6.07 1.79
N ILE A 27 -5.70 -5.53 1.02
CA ILE A 27 -6.01 -4.80 -0.20
C ILE A 27 -5.49 -5.58 -1.40
N ASP A 28 -6.11 -5.34 -2.55
CA ASP A 28 -5.59 -5.84 -3.81
C ASP A 28 -4.24 -5.18 -4.13
N ALA A 29 -3.25 -5.98 -4.55
CA ALA A 29 -1.94 -5.49 -4.94
C ALA A 29 -2.00 -4.51 -6.12
N PHE A 30 -3.10 -4.56 -6.88
CA PHE A 30 -3.45 -3.55 -7.89
C PHE A 30 -3.65 -2.15 -7.28
N ASN A 31 -4.28 -2.05 -6.11
CA ASN A 31 -4.56 -0.78 -5.44
C ASN A 31 -3.34 -0.24 -4.68
N LEU A 32 -2.23 -0.99 -4.58
CA LEU A 32 -1.03 -0.55 -3.87
C LEU A 32 -0.44 0.73 -4.47
N GLY A 33 -0.46 0.86 -5.80
CA GLY A 33 0.03 2.06 -6.48
C GLY A 33 -0.80 3.30 -6.15
N ASP A 34 -2.12 3.14 -6.14
CA ASP A 34 -3.06 4.22 -5.82
C ASP A 34 -3.02 4.56 -4.33
N LEU A 35 -2.79 3.57 -3.46
CA LEU A 35 -2.59 3.76 -2.03
C LEU A 35 -1.33 4.57 -1.74
N LEU A 36 -0.19 4.24 -2.37
CA LEU A 36 1.05 5.02 -2.22
C LEU A 36 0.85 6.46 -2.71
N ARG A 37 0.14 6.66 -3.82
CA ARG A 37 -0.23 7.99 -4.33
C ARG A 37 -1.12 8.76 -3.36
N ALA A 38 -2.06 8.09 -2.70
CA ALA A 38 -2.91 8.71 -1.67
C ALA A 38 -2.10 9.18 -0.46
N LEU A 39 -0.96 8.54 -0.17
CA LEU A 39 -0.03 8.93 0.88
C LEU A 39 1.03 9.95 0.41
N ASN A 40 0.78 10.66 -0.69
CA ASN A 40 1.72 11.60 -1.32
C ASN A 40 3.05 10.97 -1.81
N SER A 41 3.14 9.65 -1.92
CA SER A 41 4.27 9.01 -2.59
C SER A 41 4.01 8.96 -4.09
N ASN A 42 5.01 9.27 -4.91
CA ASN A 42 4.90 9.19 -6.38
C ASN A 42 5.70 8.00 -6.95
N PRO A 43 5.37 6.73 -6.61
CA PRO A 43 6.06 5.60 -7.17
C PRO A 43 5.72 5.45 -8.66
N THR A 44 6.70 5.05 -9.45
CA THR A 44 6.48 4.69 -10.85
C THR A 44 5.83 3.31 -10.95
N LEU A 45 5.20 3.00 -12.09
CA LEU A 45 4.65 1.66 -12.36
C LEU A 45 5.70 0.57 -12.19
N ALA A 46 6.95 0.83 -12.60
CA ALA A 46 8.06 -0.10 -12.43
C ALA A 46 8.42 -0.31 -10.95
N THR A 47 8.33 0.72 -10.13
CA THR A 47 8.53 0.62 -8.68
C THR A 47 7.41 -0.18 -8.03
N ILE A 48 6.15 0.08 -8.39
CA ILE A 48 4.97 -0.67 -7.90
C ILE A 48 5.11 -2.15 -8.23
N GLU A 49 5.51 -2.49 -9.46
CA GLU A 49 5.71 -3.87 -9.92
C GLU A 49 6.85 -4.56 -9.14
N LYS A 50 7.94 -3.83 -8.82
CA LYS A 50 9.03 -4.32 -7.96
C LYS A 50 8.62 -4.51 -6.50
N LEU A 51 7.71 -3.69 -6.01
CA LEU A 51 7.17 -3.77 -4.64
C LEU A 51 6.08 -4.85 -4.51
N GLY A 52 5.75 -5.56 -5.59
CA GLY A 52 4.77 -6.65 -5.59
C GLY A 52 3.35 -6.21 -5.95
N GLY A 53 3.18 -5.01 -6.49
CA GLY A 53 1.92 -4.55 -7.07
C GLY A 53 1.60 -5.29 -8.37
N THR A 54 0.35 -5.71 -8.53
CA THR A 54 -0.12 -6.46 -9.71
C THR A 54 -0.83 -5.53 -10.69
N LYS A 55 -0.82 -5.89 -11.98
CA LYS A 55 -1.57 -5.15 -13.01
C LYS A 55 -3.03 -5.59 -13.12
N LYS A 56 -3.38 -6.72 -12.50
CA LYS A 56 -4.76 -7.21 -12.45
C LYS A 56 -5.26 -7.26 -11.01
N LYS A 57 -6.54 -6.91 -10.86
CA LYS A 57 -7.30 -7.08 -9.61
C LYS A 57 -7.48 -8.57 -9.33
N GLY A 58 -7.31 -8.97 -8.07
CA GLY A 58 -7.50 -10.33 -7.58
C GLY A 58 -6.33 -11.28 -7.83
N GLU A 59 -5.18 -10.81 -8.34
CA GLU A 59 -4.00 -11.66 -8.50
C GLU A 59 -3.27 -11.87 -7.17
N LYS A 60 -3.17 -10.82 -6.35
CA LYS A 60 -2.47 -10.88 -5.07
C LYS A 60 -3.09 -9.92 -4.07
N LEU A 61 -3.29 -10.41 -2.87
CA LEU A 61 -3.73 -9.60 -1.73
C LEU A 61 -2.53 -9.28 -0.87
N LEU A 62 -2.38 -8.02 -0.49
CA LEU A 62 -1.32 -7.53 0.40
C LEU A 62 -1.93 -7.10 1.72
N THR A 63 -1.26 -7.46 2.82
CA THR A 63 -1.64 -6.99 4.16
C THR A 63 -0.99 -5.65 4.48
N LEU A 64 -1.51 -4.99 5.51
CA LEU A 64 -0.94 -3.74 6.02
C LEU A 64 0.51 -3.94 6.49
N GLU A 65 0.84 -5.12 7.04
CA GLU A 65 2.21 -5.49 7.45
C GLU A 65 3.19 -5.56 6.28
N GLU A 66 2.74 -5.99 5.08
CA GLU A 66 3.56 -5.96 3.86
C GLU A 66 3.64 -4.54 3.29
N PHE A 67 2.60 -3.73 3.48
CA PHE A 67 2.53 -2.36 2.96
C PHE A 67 3.41 -1.37 3.76
N LEU A 68 3.46 -1.47 5.08
CA LEU A 68 4.24 -0.55 5.92
C LEU A 68 5.72 -0.45 5.51
N PRO A 69 6.47 -1.54 5.32
CA PRO A 69 7.87 -1.45 4.87
C PRO A 69 7.99 -0.94 3.43
N ILE A 70 6.97 -1.15 2.58
CA ILE A 70 6.91 -0.63 1.20
C ILE A 70 6.74 0.89 1.21
N TYR A 71 5.86 1.42 2.06
CA TYR A 71 5.67 2.86 2.23
C TYR A 71 6.86 3.52 2.94
N SER A 72 7.60 2.74 3.72
CA SER A 72 8.84 3.17 4.34
C SER A 72 10.04 3.15 3.37
N GLN A 73 9.93 2.66 2.15
CA GLN A 73 11.04 2.76 1.17
C GLN A 73 11.11 4.15 0.54
#